data_AF-A0A3R9KAY4-F1
#
_entry.id   AF-A0A3R9KAY4-F1
#
_cell.length_a   1.000
_cell.length_b   1.000
_cell.length_c   1.000
_cell.angle_alpha   90.00
_cell.angle_beta   90.00
_cell.angle_gamma   90.00
#
_symmetry.space_group_name_H-M   'P 1'
#
loop_
_entity.id
_entity.type
_entity.pdbx_description
1 polymer ?
#
loop_
_entity_poly.entity_id
_entity_poly.type
_entity_poly.pdbx_seq_one_letter_code
_entity_poly.pdbx_strand_id
1 'polypeptide(L)'
;MSDASLRAQIDSDKAQKEKYKRVRNSIQSHGLNSDVDLIRFEGYVELCDKTITKIDSNEGYHYLSNLKSKLESDKKTLKEYIDFVKDANSSFKDLYVTLGEKISDLDNAIASNRAAYNKGKPWWEQLWW
;
A
#
# COMPACT_ATOMS: atom_id res chain seq x y z
N MET A 1 29.37 23.49 3.38
CA MET A 1 28.71 23.35 2.07
C MET A 1 28.76 24.69 1.35
N SER A 2 29.00 24.69 0.04
CA SER A 2 28.92 25.88 -0.79
C SER A 2 27.48 26.15 -1.24
N ASP A 3 27.17 27.38 -1.63
CA ASP A 3 25.87 27.76 -2.18
C ASP A 3 25.45 26.90 -3.38
N ALA A 4 26.40 26.60 -4.27
CA ALA A 4 26.18 25.72 -5.41
C ALA A 4 25.78 24.30 -4.95
N SER A 5 26.45 23.77 -3.93
CA SER A 5 26.12 22.45 -3.38
C SER A 5 24.74 22.43 -2.69
N LEU A 6 24.39 23.49 -1.95
CA LEU A 6 23.08 23.61 -1.30
C LEU A 6 21.96 23.68 -2.35
N ARG A 7 22.15 24.45 -3.42
CA ARG A 7 21.14 24.59 -4.48
C ARG A 7 20.96 23.29 -5.26
N ALA A 8 22.06 22.61 -5.60
CA ALA A 8 22.00 21.30 -6.23
C ALA A 8 21.28 20.25 -5.35
N GLN A 9 21.53 20.27 -4.05
CA GLN A 9 20.84 19.38 -3.11
C GLN A 9 19.34 19.68 -3.03
N ILE A 10 18.95 20.96 -2.91
CA ILE A 10 17.53 21.37 -2.92
C ILE A 10 16.82 20.89 -4.19
N ASP A 11 17.45 21.06 -5.35
CA ASP A 11 16.85 20.64 -6.63
C ASP A 11 16.72 19.12 -6.73
N SER A 12 17.73 18.38 -6.25
CA SER A 12 17.70 16.91 -6.14
C SER A 12 16.58 16.44 -5.20
N ASP A 13 16.47 17.04 -4.02
CA ASP A 13 15.46 16.69 -3.02
C ASP A 13 14.04 16.98 -3.53
N LYS A 14 13.84 18.10 -4.23
CA LYS A 14 12.57 18.41 -4.91
C LYS A 14 12.22 17.38 -5.97
N ALA A 15 13.17 16.99 -6.81
CA ALA A 15 12.94 15.99 -7.84
C ALA A 15 12.57 14.62 -7.23
N GLN A 16 13.23 14.25 -6.13
CA GLN A 16 12.92 13.03 -5.39
C GLN A 16 11.54 13.09 -4.72
N LYS A 17 11.19 14.22 -4.11
CA LYS A 17 9.87 14.46 -3.52
C LYS A 17 8.76 14.28 -4.54
N GLU A 18 8.91 14.83 -5.74
CA GLU A 18 7.93 14.67 -6.81
C GLU A 18 7.81 13.22 -7.31
N LYS A 19 8.91 12.45 -7.33
CA LYS A 19 8.83 11.00 -7.60
C LYS A 19 7.97 10.30 -6.55
N TYR A 20 8.20 10.56 -5.26
CA TYR A 20 7.43 9.94 -4.18
C TYR A 20 5.96 10.33 -4.22
N LYS A 21 5.64 11.61 -4.48
CA LYS A 21 4.26 12.06 -4.68
C LYS A 21 3.55 11.33 -5.81
N ARG A 22 4.21 11.15 -6.97
CA ARG A 22 3.60 10.42 -8.10
C ARG A 22 3.20 9.00 -7.72
N VAL A 23 4.08 8.27 -7.02
CA VAL A 23 3.77 6.91 -6.57
C VAL A 23 2.65 6.92 -5.54
N ARG A 24 2.74 7.80 -4.54
CA ARG A 24 1.72 7.93 -3.49
C ARG A 24 0.34 8.27 -4.06
N ASN A 25 0.28 9.17 -5.03
CA ASN A 25 -0.95 9.54 -5.74
C ASN A 25 -1.50 8.37 -6.55
N SER A 26 -0.64 7.58 -7.20
CA SER A 26 -1.07 6.38 -7.93
C SER A 26 -1.70 5.34 -6.99
N ILE A 27 -1.10 5.10 -5.82
CA ILE A 27 -1.67 4.18 -4.81
C ILE A 27 -3.06 4.68 -4.39
N GLN A 28 -3.18 5.98 -4.10
CA GLN A 28 -4.45 6.59 -3.70
C GLN A 28 -5.52 6.57 -4.81
N SER A 29 -5.15 6.88 -6.05
CA SER A 29 -6.10 6.93 -7.16
C SER A 29 -6.71 5.57 -7.49
N HIS A 30 -6.01 4.49 -7.13
CA HIS A 30 -6.50 3.12 -7.27
C HIS A 30 -7.15 2.58 -5.99
N GLY A 31 -7.32 3.40 -4.95
CA GLY A 31 -7.93 2.98 -3.68
C GLY A 31 -7.10 1.98 -2.89
N LEU A 32 -5.80 1.84 -3.20
CA LEU A 32 -4.90 0.87 -2.57
C LEU A 32 -4.36 1.36 -1.22
N ASN A 33 -4.76 2.55 -0.77
CA ASN A 33 -4.39 3.15 0.51
C ASN A 33 -5.41 2.87 1.64
N SER A 34 -6.47 2.13 1.35
CA SER A 34 -7.53 1.74 2.29
C SER A 34 -7.67 0.23 2.35
N ASP A 35 -8.37 -0.25 3.37
CA ASP A 35 -8.69 -1.68 3.49
C ASP A 35 -9.54 -2.15 2.30
N VAL A 36 -9.20 -3.34 1.81
CA VAL A 36 -9.96 -4.03 0.76
C VAL A 36 -11.12 -4.80 1.37
N ASP A 37 -12.31 -4.66 0.77
CA ASP A 37 -13.49 -5.44 1.16
C ASP A 37 -13.47 -6.81 0.49
N LEU A 38 -13.37 -7.86 1.31
CA LEU A 38 -13.37 -9.26 0.88
C LEU A 38 -14.54 -10.06 1.46
N ILE A 39 -15.54 -9.39 2.06
CA ILE A 39 -16.59 -10.05 2.83
C ILE A 39 -17.37 -11.09 2.02
N ARG A 40 -17.54 -10.83 0.71
CA ARG A 40 -18.24 -11.76 -0.20
C ARG A 40 -17.45 -13.06 -0.42
N PHE A 41 -16.13 -12.98 -0.50
CA PHE A 41 -15.27 -14.16 -0.70
C PHE A 41 -15.14 -14.95 0.60
N GLU A 42 -15.02 -14.26 1.73
CA GLU A 42 -15.04 -14.88 3.06
C GLU A 42 -16.37 -15.61 3.31
N GLY A 43 -17.50 -15.02 2.93
CA GLY A 43 -18.81 -15.66 3.01
C GLY A 43 -18.94 -16.90 2.12
N TYR A 44 -18.32 -16.91 0.93
CA TYR A 44 -18.31 -18.11 0.08
C TYR A 44 -17.45 -19.24 0.67
N VAL A 45 -16.30 -18.90 1.27
CA VAL A 45 -15.48 -19.86 2.01
C VAL A 45 -16.29 -20.49 3.15
N GLU A 46 -17.03 -19.68 3.91
CA GLU A 46 -17.91 -20.16 4.98
C GLU A 46 -19.03 -21.07 4.45
N LEU A 47 -19.63 -20.73 3.31
CA LEU A 47 -20.64 -21.57 2.66
C LEU A 47 -20.07 -22.93 2.23
N CYS A 48 -18.87 -22.96 1.65
CA CYS A 48 -18.16 -24.20 1.31
C CYS A 48 -17.92 -25.04 2.57
N ASP A 49 -17.41 -24.45 3.65
CA ASP A 49 -17.18 -25.15 4.93
C ASP A 49 -18.48 -25.76 5.49
N LYS A 50 -19.56 -24.96 5.58
CA LYS A 50 -20.87 -25.44 6.04
C LYS A 50 -21.40 -26.61 5.20
N THR A 51 -21.24 -26.53 3.88
CA THR A 51 -21.73 -27.56 2.96
C THR A 51 -20.92 -28.85 3.09
N ILE A 52 -19.60 -28.77 3.21
CA ILE A 52 -18.72 -29.91 3.44
C ILE A 52 -19.08 -30.59 4.77
N THR A 53 -19.23 -29.83 5.86
CA THR A 53 -19.64 -30.36 7.17
C THR A 53 -20.98 -31.09 7.09
N LYS A 54 -21.94 -30.57 6.31
CA LYS A 54 -23.23 -31.24 6.12
C LYS A 54 -23.10 -32.55 5.34
N ILE A 55 -22.28 -32.58 4.28
CA ILE A 55 -22.00 -33.80 3.52
C ILE A 55 -21.34 -34.87 4.41
N ASP A 56 -20.45 -34.47 5.31
CA ASP A 56 -19.73 -35.36 6.24
C ASP A 56 -20.55 -35.77 7.48
N SER A 57 -21.72 -35.17 7.70
CA SER A 57 -22.55 -35.46 8.87
C SER A 57 -23.22 -36.83 8.79
N ASN A 58 -23.68 -37.34 9.94
CA ASN A 58 -24.33 -38.65 10.09
C ASN A 58 -25.63 -38.81 9.28
N GLU A 59 -26.26 -37.72 8.83
CA GLU A 59 -27.41 -37.74 7.92
C GLU A 59 -27.01 -38.12 6.47
N GLY A 60 -25.71 -38.09 6.16
CA GLY A 60 -25.04 -38.92 5.15
C GLY A 60 -25.40 -38.63 3.70
N TYR A 61 -24.88 -37.54 3.14
CA TYR A 61 -24.89 -37.31 1.68
C TYR A 61 -23.60 -37.80 1.01
N HIS A 62 -23.00 -38.90 1.47
CA HIS A 62 -21.69 -39.38 0.99
C HIS A 62 -21.64 -39.67 -0.53
N TYR A 63 -22.80 -39.90 -1.17
CA TYR A 63 -22.91 -39.98 -2.63
C TYR A 63 -22.54 -38.67 -3.35
N LEU A 64 -22.46 -37.55 -2.63
CA LEU A 64 -21.98 -36.24 -3.09
C LEU A 64 -20.45 -36.07 -2.90
N SER A 65 -19.68 -37.15 -2.79
CA SER A 65 -18.22 -37.11 -2.59
C SER A 65 -17.50 -36.23 -3.64
N ASN A 66 -17.89 -36.30 -4.91
CA ASN A 66 -17.33 -35.45 -5.97
C ASN A 66 -17.59 -33.96 -5.73
N LEU A 67 -18.78 -33.61 -5.23
CA LEU A 67 -19.10 -32.22 -4.86
C LEU A 67 -18.24 -31.77 -3.68
N LYS A 68 -18.08 -32.62 -2.65
CA LYS A 68 -17.20 -32.33 -1.51
C LYS A 68 -15.78 -32.03 -1.99
N SER A 69 -15.16 -32.91 -2.78
CA SER A 69 -13.79 -32.70 -3.25
C SER A 69 -13.64 -31.41 -4.06
N LYS A 70 -14.64 -31.05 -4.86
CA LYS A 70 -14.65 -29.76 -5.56
C LYS A 70 -14.74 -28.57 -4.60
N LEU A 71 -15.65 -28.62 -3.62
CA LEU A 71 -15.78 -27.57 -2.61
C LEU A 71 -14.50 -27.40 -1.77
N GLU A 72 -13.80 -28.48 -1.45
CA GLU A 72 -12.51 -28.43 -0.75
C GLU A 72 -11.44 -27.72 -1.57
N SER A 73 -11.36 -28.02 -2.87
CA SER A 73 -10.43 -27.37 -3.80
C SER A 73 -10.76 -25.88 -4.00
N ASP A 74 -12.03 -25.56 -4.23
CA ASP A 74 -12.50 -24.18 -4.44
C ASP A 74 -12.27 -23.34 -3.18
N LYS A 75 -12.59 -23.89 -2.00
CA LYS A 75 -12.33 -23.27 -0.69
C LYS A 75 -10.84 -22.97 -0.51
N LYS A 76 -9.97 -23.94 -0.79
CA LYS A 76 -8.52 -23.78 -0.65
C LYS A 76 -8.01 -22.65 -1.55
N THR A 77 -8.40 -22.68 -2.82
CA THR A 77 -8.00 -21.67 -3.82
C THR A 77 -8.46 -20.27 -3.42
N LEU A 78 -9.70 -20.15 -2.92
CA LEU A 78 -10.24 -18.85 -2.46
C LEU A 78 -9.54 -18.33 -1.22
N LYS A 79 -9.18 -19.19 -0.26
CA LYS A 79 -8.38 -18.79 0.91
C LYS A 79 -7.03 -18.24 0.48
N GLU A 80 -6.31 -18.96 -0.39
CA GLU A 80 -5.02 -18.51 -0.92
C GLU A 80 -5.14 -17.16 -1.64
N TYR A 81 -6.21 -16.94 -2.40
CA TYR A 81 -6.46 -15.65 -3.06
C TYR A 81 -6.79 -14.53 -2.07
N ILE A 82 -7.62 -14.78 -1.07
CA ILE A 82 -7.96 -13.81 -0.01
C ILE A 82 -6.69 -13.38 0.73
N ASP A 83 -5.86 -14.34 1.12
CA ASP A 83 -4.62 -14.07 1.85
C ASP A 83 -3.65 -13.25 0.99
N PHE A 84 -3.45 -13.64 -0.28
CA PHE A 84 -2.65 -12.86 -1.23
C PHE A 84 -3.12 -11.41 -1.37
N VAL A 85 -4.44 -11.19 -1.50
CA VAL A 85 -5.00 -9.84 -1.65
C VAL A 85 -4.82 -9.03 -0.38
N LYS A 86 -4.98 -9.64 0.81
CA LYS A 86 -4.73 -8.97 2.10
C LYS A 86 -3.27 -8.57 2.26
N ASP A 87 -2.34 -9.47 1.95
CA ASP A 87 -0.90 -9.20 2.04
C ASP A 87 -0.46 -8.09 1.07
N ALA A 88 -0.97 -8.14 -0.17
CA ALA A 88 -0.71 -7.12 -1.17
C ALA A 88 -1.29 -5.75 -0.74
N ASN A 89 -2.54 -5.72 -0.24
CA ASN A 89 -3.17 -4.50 0.26
C ASN A 89 -2.40 -3.90 1.44
N SER A 90 -1.95 -4.72 2.40
CA SER A 90 -1.10 -4.26 3.50
C SER A 90 0.18 -3.63 2.98
N SER A 91 0.85 -4.27 2.02
CA SER A 91 2.09 -3.76 1.42
C SER A 91 1.90 -2.40 0.75
N PHE A 92 0.77 -2.18 0.05
CA PHE A 92 0.45 -0.89 -0.54
C PHE A 92 0.14 0.19 0.49
N LYS A 93 -0.56 -0.14 1.57
CA LYS A 93 -0.81 0.78 2.69
C LYS A 93 0.49 1.18 3.39
N ASP A 94 1.37 0.24 3.68
CA ASP A 94 2.66 0.52 4.31
C ASP A 94 3.54 1.40 3.41
N LEU A 95 3.57 1.10 2.11
CA LEU A 95 4.26 1.95 1.13
C LEU A 95 3.65 3.36 1.07
N TYR A 96 2.32 3.49 1.11
CA TYR A 96 1.64 4.78 1.13
C TYR A 96 2.05 5.64 2.32
N VAL A 97 2.09 5.05 3.52
CA VAL A 97 2.51 5.72 4.76
C VAL A 97 3.99 6.10 4.67
N THR A 98 4.85 5.15 4.32
CA THR A 98 6.30 5.36 4.17
C THR A 98 6.63 6.49 3.20
N LEU A 99 5.92 6.56 2.06
CA LEU A 99 6.10 7.65 1.10
C LEU A 99 5.68 9.00 1.69
N GLY A 100 4.64 9.03 2.53
CA GLY A 100 4.23 10.23 3.26
C GLY A 100 5.32 10.75 4.19
N GLU A 101 5.94 9.86 4.97
CA GLU A 101 7.06 10.19 5.87
C GLU A 101 8.28 10.70 5.09
N LYS A 102 8.69 9.97 4.04
CA LYS A 102 9.81 10.39 3.18
C LYS A 102 9.58 11.72 2.49
N ILE A 103 8.33 12.04 2.10
CA ILE A 103 7.98 13.36 1.56
C ILE A 103 8.17 14.44 2.63
N SER A 104 7.74 14.18 3.86
CA SER A 104 7.91 15.11 5.00
C SER A 104 9.39 15.34 5.34
N ASP A 105 10.21 14.28 5.32
CA ASP A 105 11.64 14.39 5.56
C ASP A 105 12.33 15.24 4.49
N LEU A 106 11.97 15.04 3.22
CA LEU A 106 12.48 15.87 2.12
C LEU A 106 12.02 17.32 2.25
N ASP A 107 10.80 17.58 2.71
CA ASP A 107 10.32 18.94 2.98
C ASP A 107 11.16 19.63 4.05
N ASN A 108 11.48 18.93 5.13
CA ASN A 108 12.35 19.43 6.19
C ASN A 108 13.78 19.68 5.68
N ALA A 109 14.33 18.76 4.88
CA ALA A 109 15.66 18.90 4.29
C ALA A 109 15.75 20.10 3.34
N ILE A 110 14.75 20.28 2.47
CA ILE A 110 14.64 21.42 1.56
C ILE A 110 14.59 22.73 2.35
N ALA A 111 13.75 22.80 3.39
CA ALA A 111 13.62 24.00 4.22
C ALA A 111 14.93 24.33 4.95
N SER A 112 15.61 23.33 5.50
CA SER A 112 16.90 23.48 6.18
C SER A 112 18.00 23.95 5.24
N ASN A 113 18.14 23.29 4.08
CA ASN A 113 19.13 23.67 3.07
C ASN A 113 18.88 25.06 2.49
N ARG A 114 17.60 25.44 2.32
CA ARG A 114 17.20 26.80 1.91
C ARG A 114 17.60 27.84 2.95
N ALA A 115 17.35 27.57 4.24
CA ALA A 115 17.77 28.46 5.32
C ALA A 115 19.30 28.62 5.37
N ALA A 116 20.03 27.52 5.19
CA ALA A 116 21.49 27.54 5.08
C ALA A 116 21.97 28.37 3.88
N TYR A 117 21.32 28.23 2.72
CA TYR A 117 21.63 29.01 1.51
C TYR A 117 21.38 30.51 1.72
N ASN A 118 20.26 30.87 2.35
CA ASN A 118 19.88 32.26 2.57
C ASN A 118 20.73 32.96 3.65
N LYS A 119 21.49 32.21 4.45
CA LYS A 119 22.23 32.75 5.59
C LYS A 119 23.27 33.78 5.14
N GLY A 120 23.14 35.01 5.62
CA GLY A 120 24.06 36.11 5.31
C GLY A 120 23.88 36.73 3.93
N LYS A 121 22.87 36.31 3.16
CA LYS A 121 22.55 36.89 1.85
C LYS A 121 21.59 38.07 1.95
N PRO A 122 21.77 39.11 1.12
CA PRO A 122 20.77 40.15 0.97
C PRO A 122 19.46 39.58 0.39
N TRP A 123 18.35 40.24 0.68
CA TRP A 123 17.00 39.72 0.38
C TRP A 123 16.77 39.39 -1.11
N TRP A 124 17.36 40.14 -2.04
CA TRP A 124 17.22 39.87 -3.49
C TRP A 124 17.96 38.61 -3.97
N GLU A 125 18.87 38.04 -3.17
CA GLU A 125 19.59 36.79 -3.48
C GLU A 125 18.98 35.57 -2.76
N GLN A 126 17.98 35.77 -1.91
CA GLN A 126 17.37 34.69 -1.14
C GLN A 126 16.38 33.87 -1.97
N LEU A 127 16.28 32.58 -1.65
CA LEU A 127 15.25 31.69 -2.15
C LEU A 127 14.03 31.78 -1.24
N TRP A 128 12.85 32.07 -1.82
CA TRP A 128 11.62 32.37 -1.06
C TRP A 128 10.59 31.23 -1.03
N TRP A 129 10.77 30.22 -1.89
CA TRP A 129 9.86 29.10 -2.10
C TRP A 129 10.34 27.83 -1.43
#